data_AF-X1PDB8-F1
#
_entry.id   AF-X1PDB8-F1
#
_cell.length_a   1.000
_cell.length_b   1.000
_cell.length_c   1.000
_cell.angle_alpha   90.00
_cell.angle_beta   90.00
_cell.angle_gamma   90.00
#
_symmetry.space_group_name_H-M   'P 1'
#
loop_
_entity.id
_entity.type
_entity.pdbx_description
1 polymer ?
#
loop_
_entity_poly.entity_id
_entity_poly.type
_entity_poly.pdbx_seq_one_letter_code
_entity_poly.pdbx_strand_id
1 'polypeptide(L)' 'MNNIRIARNFKLKEFQCTCCKRVMLDSKLLKGLVLLRIRLNRPVYITSGYRCTKENERVKEKHKIDKK' A
#
# COMPACT_ATOMS: atom_id res chain seq x y z
N MET A 1 13.22 6.62 6.51
CA MET A 1 13.11 5.13 6.38
C MET A 1 12.22 4.76 5.18
N ASN A 2 12.46 3.60 4.55
CA ASN A 2 11.78 3.00 3.38
C ASN A 2 11.67 3.82 2.07
N ASN A 3 12.44 4.91 1.89
CA ASN A 3 12.47 5.65 0.62
C ASN A 3 13.35 4.96 -0.43
N ILE A 4 13.10 3.67 -0.67
CA ILE A 4 13.84 2.81 -1.60
C ILE A 4 12.98 2.63 -2.86
N ARG A 5 13.55 2.82 -4.04
CA ARG A 5 12.85 2.56 -5.30
C ARG A 5 12.90 1.05 -5.59
N ILE A 6 11.73 0.43 -5.69
CA ILE A 6 11.60 -1.03 -5.91
C ILE A 6 11.09 -1.38 -7.30
N ALA A 7 10.54 -0.40 -8.01
CA ALA A 7 10.27 -0.46 -9.45
C ALA A 7 10.31 0.96 -10.03
N ARG A 8 10.31 1.09 -11.36
CA ARG A 8 10.39 2.38 -12.07
C ARG A 8 9.46 3.45 -11.47
N ASN A 9 8.24 3.05 -11.13
CA ASN A 9 7.17 3.95 -10.66
C ASN A 9 6.72 3.70 -9.22
N PHE A 10 7.45 2.91 -8.43
CA PHE A 10 7.04 2.52 -7.09
C PHE A 10 8.21 2.55 -6.10
N LYS A 11 7.97 3.14 -4.93
CA LYS A 11 8.86 3.15 -3.76
C LYS A 11 8.33 2.26 -2.65
N LEU A 12 9.22 1.65 -1.87
CA LEU A 12 8.88 0.75 -0.78
C LEU A 12 7.95 1.41 0.27
N LYS A 13 8.17 2.69 0.57
CA LYS A 13 7.35 3.48 1.50
C LYS A 13 5.86 3.55 1.12
N GLU A 14 5.51 3.36 -0.15
CA GLU A 14 4.12 3.39 -0.62
C GLU A 14 3.34 2.15 -0.13
N PHE A 15 4.04 1.06 0.18
CA PHE A 15 3.45 -0.21 0.62
C PHE A 15 3.52 -0.40 2.14
N GLN A 16 4.05 0.58 2.87
CA GLN A 16 4.29 0.44 4.30
C GLN A 16 3.02 0.63 5.11
N CYS A 17 2.95 -0.08 6.24
CA CYS A 17 1.92 0.19 7.23
C CYS A 17 2.09 1.60 7.81
N THR A 18 0.99 2.34 7.87
CA THR A 18 0.91 3.67 8.49
C THR A 18 1.33 3.65 9.96
N CYS A 19 0.96 2.59 10.70
CA CYS A 19 1.24 2.37 12.13
C CYS A 19 2.75 2.23 12.42
N CYS A 20 3.39 1.18 11.89
CA CYS A 20 4.71 0.72 12.30
C CYS A 20 5.76 0.77 11.20
N LYS A 21 5.40 1.28 10.01
CA LYS A 21 6.25 1.35 8.81
C LYS A 21 6.76 0.00 8.30
N ARG A 22 6.27 -1.13 8.85
CA ARG A 22 6.54 -2.47 8.32
C ARG A 22 5.97 -2.60 6.91
N VAL A 23 6.73 -3.25 6.03
CA VAL A 23 6.31 -3.54 4.67
C VAL A 23 6.30 -5.07 4.52
N MET A 24 5.19 -5.61 4.06
CA MET A 24 5.07 -6.98 3.58
C MET A 24 4.53 -6.89 2.17
N LEU A 25 5.37 -7.18 1.18
CA LEU A 25 5.05 -7.00 -0.23
C LEU A 25 5.40 -8.26 -1.01
N ASP A 26 4.39 -8.86 -1.63
CA ASP A 26 4.57 -9.98 -2.54
C ASP A 26 5.14 -9.51 -3.89
N SER A 27 6.15 -10.21 -4.41
CA SER A 27 6.78 -9.90 -5.69
C SER A 27 5.81 -9.98 -6.88
N LYS A 28 4.83 -10.89 -6.86
CA LYS A 28 3.79 -11.02 -7.90
C LYS A 28 2.86 -9.81 -7.89
N LEU A 29 2.50 -9.28 -6.72
CA LEU A 29 1.71 -8.04 -6.61
C LEU A 29 2.45 -6.87 -7.26
N LEU A 30 3.74 -6.69 -6.94
CA LEU A 30 4.55 -5.62 -7.52
C LEU A 30 4.63 -5.73 -9.05
N LYS A 31 4.86 -6.94 -9.58
CA LYS A 31 4.85 -7.20 -11.03
C LYS A 31 3.49 -6.86 -11.66
N GLY A 32 2.39 -7.28 -11.03
CA GLY A 32 1.03 -6.98 -11.48
C GLY A 32 0.74 -5.48 -11.54
N LEU A 33 1.17 -4.71 -10.53
CA LEU A 33 0.98 -3.25 -10.50
C LEU A 33 1.80 -2.54 -11.59
N VAL A 34 3.01 -3.00 -11.89
CA VAL A 34 3.81 -2.47 -13.00
C VAL A 34 3.10 -2.73 -14.34
N LEU A 35 2.60 -3.94 -14.57
CA LEU A 35 1.86 -4.29 -15.78
C LEU A 35 0.55 -3.50 -15.90
N LEU A 36 -0.20 -3.36 -14.79
CA LEU A 36 -1.43 -2.57 -14.75
C LEU A 36 -1.16 -1.12 -15.17
N ARG A 37 -0.12 -0.50 -14.62
CA ARG A 37 0.27 0.87 -14.98
C ARG A 37 0.59 1.02 -16.46
N ILE A 38 1.32 0.05 -17.04
CA ILE A 38 1.66 0.05 -18.48
C ILE A 38 0.38 -0.04 -19.31
N ARG A 39 -0.53 -0.95 -18.98
CA ARG A 39 -1.79 -1.15 -19.70
C ARG A 39 -2.73 0.05 -19.63
N LEU A 40 -2.82 0.69 -18.47
CA LEU A 40 -3.65 1.89 -18.28
C LEU A 40 -3.04 3.14 -18.91
N ASN A 41 -1.72 3.12 -19.18
CA ASN A 41 -0.93 4.30 -19.54
C ASN A 41 -1.19 5.51 -18.62
N ARG A 42 -1.43 5.23 -17.33
CA ARG A 42 -1.79 6.22 -16.31
C ARG A 42 -1.13 5.89 -14.98
N PRO A 43 -0.90 6.86 -14.09
CA PRO A 43 -0.38 6.59 -12.76
C PRO A 43 -1.29 5.67 -11.95
N VAL A 44 -0.69 4.75 -11.20
CA VAL A 44 -1.36 3.93 -10.18
C VAL A 44 -0.84 4.38 -8.83
N TYR A 45 -1.70 4.96 -8.00
CA TYR A 45 -1.36 5.46 -6.67
C TYR A 45 -1.73 4.44 -5.61
N ILE A 46 -0.77 4.07 -4.76
CA ILE A 46 -1.01 3.17 -3.64
C ILE A 46 -1.48 4.00 -2.44
N THR A 47 -2.76 3.89 -2.11
CA THR A 47 -3.38 4.62 -0.98
C THR A 47 -3.19 3.90 0.35
N SER A 48 -2.99 2.58 0.32
CA SER A 48 -2.54 1.79 1.47
C SER A 48 -1.87 0.50 1.03
N GLY A 49 -0.75 0.16 1.69
CA GLY A 49 -0.11 -1.14 1.54
C GLY A 49 -0.48 -2.12 2.64
N TYR A 50 0.53 -2.81 3.17
CA TYR A 50 0.36 -3.73 4.29
C TYR A 50 -0.20 -3.02 5.53
N ARG A 51 -1.08 -3.69 6.29
CA ARG A 51 -1.61 -3.21 7.57
C ARG A 51 -1.34 -4.23 8.67
N CYS A 52 -0.75 -3.74 9.76
CA CYS A 52 -0.60 -4.48 11.01
C CYS A 52 -2.00 -4.78 11.60
N THR A 53 -2.16 -5.85 12.40
CA THR A 53 -3.45 -6.20 13.05
C THR A 53 -4.06 -4.99 13.77
N LYS A 54 -3.26 -4.28 14.56
CA LYS A 54 -3.62 -3.04 15.26
C LYS A 54 -4.19 -1.96 14.32
N GLU A 55 -3.61 -1.76 13.14
CA GLU A 55 -4.08 -0.76 12.19
C GLU A 55 -5.36 -1.21 11.49
N ASN A 56 -5.49 -2.50 11.19
CA ASN A 56 -6.72 -3.06 10.64
C ASN A 56 -7.89 -2.90 11.62
N GLU A 57 -7.68 -3.16 12.91
CA GLU A 57 -8.68 -2.93 13.96
C GLU A 57 -9.04 -1.44 14.05
N ARG A 58 -8.04 -0.55 14.11
CA ARG A 58 -8.27 0.90 14.14
C ARG A 58 -9.11 1.40 12.97
N VAL A 59 -8.85 0.91 11.75
CA VAL A 59 -9.63 1.28 10.56
C VAL A 59 -11.06 0.74 10.63
N LYS A 60 -11.25 -0.49 11.12
CA LYS A 60 -12.60 -1.06 11.33
C LYS A 60 -13.41 -0.22 12.31
N GLU A 61 -12.82 0.23 13.41
CA GLU A 61 -13.52 1.06 14.39
C GLU A 61 -13.89 2.44 13.82
N LYS A 62 -12.99 3.08 13.06
CA LYS A 62 -13.32 4.35 12.37
C LYS A 62 -14.55 4.23 11.47
N HIS A 63 -14.61 3.17 10.67
CA HIS A 63 -15.76 2.95 9.78
C HIS A 63 -17.08 2.68 10.51
N LYS A 64 -17.05 2.24 11.78
CA LYS A 64 -18.27 2.11 12.60
C LYS A 64 -18.74 3.48 13.11
N ILE A 65 -17.80 4.36 13.46
CA ILE A 65 -18.09 5.73 13.92
C ILE A 65 -18.68 6.55 12.77
N ASP A 66 -18.07 6.48 11.58
CA ASP A 66 -18.49 7.28 10.40
C ASP A 66 -19.88 6.88 9.85
N LYS A 67 -20.45 5.76 10.30
CA LYS A 67 -21.76 5.24 9.88
C LYS A 67 -22.89 5.50 10.90
N LYS A 68 -22.58 6.14 12.02
CA LYS A 68 -23.52 6.48 13.09
C LYS A 68 -23.85 7.97 13.03
#